data_AF-A0A9E5FH43-F1
#
_entry.id   AF-A0A9E5FH43-F1
#
_cell.length_a   1.000
_cell.length_b   1.000
_cell.length_c   1.000
_cell.angle_alpha   90.00
_cell.angle_beta   90.00
_cell.angle_gamma   90.00
#
_symmetry.space_group_name_H-M   'P 1'
#
loop_
_entity.id
_entity.type
_entity.pdbx_description
1 polymer ?
#
loop_
_entity_poly.entity_id
_entity_poly.type
_entity_poly.pdbx_seq_one_letter_code
_entity_poly.pdbx_strand_id
1 'polypeptide(L)'
;MTSADSWNEDQPYATDSTTPAFKSTAVAKQEKPDLATALMERRRGPFPVGAVAEEKLPDSWFGTDERRPGYVRTAVIGEAWWLIGPTLDPSRERLVTDLFNWLIGRDDRLARRPADEAIWEYPRLNWSERKAGLWRSGLEFGLPLCAAFMGFTVLLYRRLR
;
A
#
# COMPACT_ATOMS: atom_id res chain seq x y z
N MET A 1 8.12 -10.17 -17.14
CA MET A 1 8.43 -8.99 -17.97
C MET A 1 7.13 -8.49 -18.61
N THR A 2 6.87 -7.18 -18.60
CA THR A 2 5.66 -6.60 -19.23
C THR A 2 5.79 -6.63 -20.75
N SER A 3 4.70 -6.92 -21.47
CA SER A 3 4.66 -6.94 -22.94
C SER A 3 4.86 -5.54 -23.53
N ALA A 4 5.51 -5.45 -24.70
CA ALA A 4 5.69 -4.20 -25.44
C ALA A 4 4.35 -3.47 -25.69
N ASP A 5 3.30 -4.24 -25.97
CA ASP A 5 1.94 -3.74 -26.22
C ASP A 5 1.35 -2.95 -25.04
N SER A 6 1.84 -3.18 -23.81
CA SER A 6 1.36 -2.47 -22.61
C SER A 6 1.82 -1.01 -22.54
N TRP A 7 2.85 -0.65 -23.30
CA TRP A 7 3.45 0.69 -23.29
C TRP A 7 2.85 1.62 -24.34
N ASN A 8 2.16 1.06 -25.34
CA ASN A 8 1.59 1.76 -26.48
C ASN A 8 2.55 2.85 -27.03
N GLU A 9 3.81 2.45 -27.22
CA GLU A 9 4.91 3.30 -27.69
C GLU A 9 5.82 2.47 -28.61
N ASP A 10 6.35 3.11 -29.66
CA ASP A 10 7.22 2.47 -30.66
C ASP A 10 8.50 1.87 -30.07
N GLN A 11 8.98 2.44 -28.95
CA GLN A 11 10.19 2.01 -28.27
C GLN A 11 9.98 1.96 -26.74
N PRO A 12 9.44 0.84 -26.22
CA PRO A 12 9.07 0.73 -24.81
C PRO A 12 10.25 0.43 -23.88
N TYR A 13 11.37 -0.07 -24.41
CA TYR A 13 12.54 -0.46 -23.63
C TYR A 13 13.74 0.43 -23.92
N ALA A 14 14.59 0.64 -22.91
CA ALA A 14 15.83 1.39 -23.07
C ALA A 14 16.81 0.66 -23.99
N THR A 15 17.46 1.41 -24.88
CA THR A 15 18.57 0.96 -25.72
C THR A 15 19.80 1.83 -25.46
N ASP A 16 20.98 1.38 -25.88
CA ASP A 16 22.24 2.14 -25.73
C ASP A 16 22.19 3.55 -26.34
N SER A 17 21.32 3.75 -27.33
CA SER A 17 21.11 5.01 -28.04
C SER A 17 19.98 5.88 -27.49
N THR A 18 19.04 5.33 -26.71
CA THR A 18 17.81 6.05 -26.35
C THR A 18 17.15 5.47 -25.09
N THR A 19 16.90 6.33 -24.10
CA THR A 19 16.08 6.01 -22.93
C THR A 19 14.63 6.46 -23.18
N PRO A 20 13.62 5.62 -22.96
CA PRO A 20 12.23 6.03 -23.04
C PRO A 20 11.98 7.15 -22.03
N ALA A 21 11.52 8.30 -22.53
CA ALA A 21 11.24 9.48 -21.73
C ALA A 21 9.90 10.07 -22.17
N PHE A 22 9.06 10.41 -21.18
CA PHE A 22 7.85 11.17 -21.43
C PHE A 22 8.24 12.56 -21.95
N LYS A 23 7.93 12.81 -23.21
CA LYS A 23 8.01 14.14 -23.84
C LYS A 23 6.59 14.66 -23.92
N SER A 24 6.22 15.61 -23.06
CA SER A 24 4.93 16.28 -23.17
C SER A 24 4.88 17.03 -24.49
N THR A 25 4.02 16.62 -25.42
CA THR A 25 3.67 17.48 -26.54
C THR A 25 2.86 18.65 -25.98
N ALA A 26 3.44 19.85 -26.01
CA ALA A 26 2.82 21.09 -25.55
C ALA A 26 1.67 21.54 -26.49
N VAL A 27 0.73 20.65 -26.79
CA VAL A 27 -0.35 20.89 -27.75
C VAL A 27 -1.68 20.75 -27.03
N ALA A 28 -2.22 21.92 -26.65
CA ALA A 28 -3.62 22.27 -26.39
C ALA A 28 -4.42 21.40 -25.39
N LYS A 29 -5.42 22.01 -24.74
CA LYS A 29 -6.50 21.28 -24.07
C LYS A 29 -7.17 20.35 -25.10
N GLN A 30 -6.74 19.10 -25.17
CA GLN A 30 -7.43 18.06 -25.92
C GLN A 30 -8.69 17.68 -25.14
N GLU A 31 -9.84 17.69 -25.82
CA GLU A 31 -11.06 17.07 -25.29
C GLU A 31 -10.77 15.61 -24.93
N LYS A 32 -11.32 15.15 -23.81
CA LYS A 32 -11.10 13.80 -23.29
C LYS A 32 -11.68 12.80 -24.30
N PRO A 33 -10.83 12.00 -25.00
CA PRO A 33 -11.34 11.04 -25.97
C PRO A 33 -12.09 9.92 -25.25
N ASP A 34 -12.94 9.22 -26.01
CA ASP A 34 -13.61 8.00 -25.53
C ASP A 34 -12.59 6.95 -25.08
N LEU A 35 -12.93 6.17 -24.05
CA LEU A 35 -12.03 5.26 -23.33
C LEU A 35 -11.41 4.21 -24.25
N ALA A 36 -12.19 3.67 -25.20
CA ALA A 36 -11.72 2.66 -26.15
C ALA A 36 -10.64 3.22 -27.08
N THR A 37 -10.80 4.47 -27.52
CA THR A 37 -9.84 5.17 -28.39
C THR A 37 -8.61 5.62 -27.60
N ALA A 38 -8.80 6.05 -26.35
CA ALA A 38 -7.71 6.44 -25.45
C ALA A 38 -6.72 5.30 -25.20
N LEU A 39 -7.21 4.07 -25.03
CA LEU A 39 -6.35 2.89 -24.80
C LEU A 39 -5.43 2.57 -25.99
N MET A 40 -5.86 2.91 -27.21
CA MET A 40 -5.09 2.70 -28.43
C MET A 40 -4.22 3.92 -28.80
N GLU A 41 -4.38 5.04 -28.10
CA GLU A 41 -3.60 6.25 -28.34
C GLU A 41 -2.17 6.12 -27.76
N ARG A 42 -1.19 6.56 -28.55
CA ARG A 42 0.24 6.52 -28.20
C ARG A 42 0.48 7.07 -26.79
N ARG A 43 1.17 6.32 -25.93
CA ARG A 43 1.46 6.61 -24.51
C ARG A 43 0.22 6.72 -23.60
N ARG A 44 -0.96 6.29 -24.06
CA ARG A 44 -2.20 6.15 -23.26
C ARG A 44 -2.72 4.71 -23.26
N GLY A 45 -1.85 3.76 -23.60
CA GLY A 45 -2.05 2.32 -23.43
C GLY A 45 -2.49 1.96 -22.01
N PRO A 46 -2.73 0.66 -21.74
CA PRO A 46 -2.92 0.15 -20.39
C PRO A 46 -1.58 0.22 -19.63
N PHE A 47 -1.05 1.44 -19.47
CA PHE A 47 0.11 1.71 -18.69
C PHE A 47 -0.25 1.33 -17.26
N PRO A 48 0.45 0.36 -16.65
CA PRO A 48 0.13 -0.04 -15.30
C PRO A 48 0.47 1.14 -14.38
N VAL A 49 -0.55 1.81 -13.86
CA VAL A 49 -0.42 2.75 -12.73
C VAL A 49 0.27 2.05 -11.55
N GLY A 50 0.17 0.71 -11.48
CA GLY A 50 1.06 -0.12 -10.70
C GLY A 50 1.20 -1.56 -11.22
N ALA A 51 2.26 -2.23 -10.81
CA ALA A 51 2.58 -3.63 -11.10
C ALA A 51 2.66 -4.43 -9.79
N VAL A 52 2.23 -5.69 -9.82
CA VAL A 52 2.33 -6.63 -8.71
C VAL A 52 3.02 -7.91 -9.17
N ALA A 53 3.83 -8.51 -8.30
CA ALA A 53 4.54 -9.75 -8.56
C ALA A 53 4.59 -10.61 -7.30
N GLU A 54 4.41 -11.91 -7.48
CA GLU A 54 4.59 -12.92 -6.44
C GLU A 54 5.62 -13.93 -6.94
N GLU A 55 6.73 -14.07 -6.21
CA GLU A 55 7.88 -14.88 -6.64
C GLU A 55 8.44 -15.70 -5.49
N LYS A 56 8.88 -16.91 -5.80
CA LYS A 56 9.63 -17.74 -4.85
C LYS A 56 11.09 -17.32 -4.89
N LEU A 57 11.66 -16.99 -3.73
CA LEU A 57 13.07 -16.63 -3.66
C LEU A 57 13.98 -17.79 -4.10
N PRO A 58 15.11 -17.51 -4.77
CA PRO A 58 16.06 -18.54 -5.18
C PRO A 58 16.54 -19.37 -3.99
N ASP A 59 16.58 -20.69 -4.13
CA ASP A 59 17.03 -21.59 -3.06
C ASP A 59 18.50 -21.33 -2.69
N SER A 60 19.31 -20.75 -3.60
CA SER A 60 20.71 -20.39 -3.36
C SER A 60 20.91 -19.21 -2.39
N TRP A 61 19.86 -18.48 -2.05
CA TRP A 61 19.95 -17.34 -1.11
C TRP A 61 19.91 -17.77 0.37
N PHE A 62 19.64 -19.05 0.65
CA PHE A 62 19.45 -19.56 2.00
C PHE A 62 20.54 -20.57 2.38
N GLY A 63 20.99 -20.52 3.64
CA GLY A 63 21.85 -21.54 4.22
C GLY A 63 21.16 -22.89 4.35
N THR A 64 21.93 -23.98 4.49
CA THR A 64 21.42 -25.36 4.58
C THR A 64 20.40 -25.56 5.71
N ASP A 65 20.58 -24.85 6.84
CA ASP A 65 19.74 -24.95 8.03
C ASP A 65 18.81 -23.73 8.23
N GLU A 66 18.72 -22.83 7.25
CA GLU A 66 17.87 -21.66 7.35
C GLU A 66 16.43 -21.96 6.95
N ARG A 67 15.49 -21.41 7.71
CA ARG A 67 14.06 -21.48 7.38
C ARG A 67 13.81 -20.66 6.12
N ARG A 68 13.47 -21.36 5.03
CA ARG A 68 13.11 -20.73 3.76
C ARG A 68 11.80 -19.95 3.92
N PRO A 69 11.76 -18.65 3.61
CA PRO A 69 10.53 -17.89 3.53
C PRO A 69 9.66 -18.43 2.38
N GLY A 70 8.36 -18.17 2.45
CA GLY A 70 7.41 -18.49 1.40
C GLY A 70 7.58 -17.58 0.17
N TYR A 71 6.53 -17.48 -0.64
CA TYR A 71 6.49 -16.52 -1.73
C TYR A 71 6.66 -15.09 -1.20
N VAL A 72 7.47 -14.30 -1.89
CA VAL A 72 7.64 -12.87 -1.65
C VAL A 72 6.73 -12.12 -2.62
N ARG A 73 6.00 -11.17 -2.08
CA ARG A 73 5.05 -10.33 -2.80
C ARG A 73 5.59 -8.91 -2.89
N THR A 74 5.60 -8.37 -4.09
CA THR A 74 6.06 -7.01 -4.37
C THR A 74 4.97 -6.27 -5.12
N ALA A 75 4.72 -5.03 -4.73
CA ALA A 75 3.85 -4.12 -5.46
C ALA A 75 4.57 -2.79 -5.69
N VAL A 76 4.48 -2.28 -6.91
CA VAL A 76 5.04 -1.00 -7.33
C VAL A 76 3.92 -0.17 -7.88
N ILE A 77 3.70 1.03 -7.34
CA ILE A 77 2.70 1.97 -7.85
C ILE A 77 3.46 3.25 -8.20
N GLY A 78 3.30 3.72 -9.44
CA GLY A 78 4.12 4.79 -10.01
C GLY A 78 3.88 6.16 -9.39
N GLU A 79 2.81 6.31 -8.63
CA GLU A 79 2.41 7.57 -8.01
C GLU A 79 1.85 7.35 -6.60
N ALA A 80 2.11 8.30 -5.70
CA ALA A 80 1.68 8.23 -4.29
C ALA A 80 0.50 9.16 -3.97
N TRP A 81 0.02 9.99 -4.91
CA TRP A 81 -0.99 11.01 -4.63
C TRP A 81 -2.34 10.43 -4.20
N TRP A 82 -2.64 9.20 -4.59
CA TRP A 82 -3.85 8.48 -4.16
C TRP A 82 -3.84 8.10 -2.67
N LEU A 83 -2.69 8.19 -1.99
CA LEU A 83 -2.54 7.99 -0.54
C LEU A 83 -2.53 9.30 0.26
N ILE A 84 -2.35 10.44 -0.41
CA ILE A 84 -2.06 11.72 0.22
C ILE A 84 -3.31 12.58 0.18
N GLY A 85 -3.74 13.07 1.34
CA GLY A 85 -4.86 14.02 1.45
C GLY A 85 -5.45 14.05 2.86
N PRO A 86 -6.28 15.06 3.16
CA PRO A 86 -7.00 15.14 4.44
C PRO A 86 -8.07 14.05 4.57
N THR A 87 -8.55 13.52 3.44
CA THR A 87 -9.58 12.48 3.37
C THR A 87 -9.22 11.45 2.31
N LEU A 88 -9.45 10.17 2.61
CA LEU A 88 -9.34 9.06 1.68
C LEU A 88 -10.75 8.60 1.29
N ASP A 89 -11.02 8.57 -0.01
CA ASP A 89 -12.25 7.98 -0.55
C ASP A 89 -12.29 6.48 -0.21
N PRO A 90 -13.48 5.88 0.05
CA PRO A 90 -13.56 4.46 0.41
C PRO A 90 -12.91 3.52 -0.61
N SER A 91 -12.90 3.88 -1.89
CA SER A 91 -12.21 3.12 -2.94
C SER A 91 -10.69 3.11 -2.76
N ARG A 92 -10.13 4.24 -2.32
CA ARG A 92 -8.70 4.37 -2.03
C ARG A 92 -8.36 3.63 -0.76
N GLU A 93 -9.12 3.83 0.32
CA GLU A 93 -8.94 3.09 1.59
C GLU A 93 -8.96 1.57 1.36
N ARG A 94 -9.87 1.11 0.50
CA ARG A 94 -9.96 -0.30 0.11
C ARG A 94 -8.69 -0.77 -0.58
N LEU A 95 -8.26 -0.05 -1.61
CA LEU A 95 -7.06 -0.38 -2.37
C LEU A 95 -5.84 -0.47 -1.45
N VAL A 96 -5.69 0.49 -0.53
CA VAL A 96 -4.61 0.48 0.47
C VAL A 96 -4.67 -0.78 1.32
N THR A 97 -5.84 -1.05 1.89
CA THR A 97 -6.04 -2.15 2.83
C THR A 97 -5.79 -3.49 2.16
N ASP A 98 -6.31 -3.68 0.95
CA ASP A 98 -6.13 -4.89 0.15
C ASP A 98 -4.68 -5.08 -0.27
N LEU A 99 -4.01 -4.00 -0.69
CA LEU A 99 -2.60 -4.03 -1.05
C LEU A 99 -1.73 -4.49 0.12
N PHE A 100 -1.94 -3.91 1.30
CA PHE A 100 -1.17 -4.29 2.49
C PHE A 100 -1.50 -5.71 2.95
N ASN A 101 -2.78 -6.10 2.98
CA ASN A 101 -3.18 -7.46 3.31
C ASN A 101 -2.54 -8.45 2.34
N TRP A 102 -2.57 -8.18 1.04
CA TRP A 102 -1.92 -9.04 0.04
C TRP A 102 -0.40 -9.11 0.27
N LEU A 103 0.29 -7.99 0.47
CA LEU A 103 1.74 -7.96 0.68
C LEU A 103 2.20 -8.80 1.88
N ILE A 104 1.39 -8.88 2.94
CA ILE A 104 1.71 -9.64 4.16
C ILE A 104 1.13 -11.07 4.18
N GLY A 105 0.58 -11.56 3.07
CA GLY A 105 -0.04 -12.90 3.00
C GLY A 105 -1.43 -13.00 3.64
N ARG A 106 -2.02 -11.85 3.97
CA ARG A 106 -3.37 -11.55 4.49
C ARG A 106 -4.55 -11.93 3.60
N ASP A 107 -4.49 -12.99 2.81
CA ASP A 107 -5.45 -13.21 1.71
C ASP A 107 -6.89 -13.44 2.21
N ASP A 108 -7.04 -13.96 3.43
CA ASP A 108 -8.33 -14.13 4.11
C ASP A 108 -9.05 -12.81 4.39
N ARG A 109 -8.30 -11.70 4.42
CA ARG A 109 -8.76 -10.34 4.79
C ARG A 109 -8.89 -9.38 3.62
N LEU A 110 -8.67 -9.85 2.39
CA LEU A 110 -8.97 -9.03 1.22
C LEU A 110 -10.44 -8.62 1.26
N ALA A 111 -10.69 -7.34 0.99
CA ALA A 111 -12.01 -6.76 0.97
C ALA A 111 -12.86 -7.50 -0.07
N ARG A 112 -13.69 -8.41 0.42
CA ARG A 112 -14.66 -9.12 -0.42
C ARG A 112 -15.56 -8.07 -1.05
N ARG A 113 -15.89 -8.27 -2.32
CA ARG A 113 -16.91 -7.43 -2.99
C ARG A 113 -18.15 -7.47 -2.07
N PRO A 114 -18.64 -6.30 -1.61
CA PRO A 114 -19.81 -6.28 -0.75
C PRO A 114 -20.93 -7.03 -1.47
N ALA A 115 -21.51 -8.02 -0.78
CA ALA A 115 -22.77 -8.60 -1.21
C ALA A 115 -23.82 -7.50 -1.03
N ASP A 116 -24.48 -7.12 -2.12
CA ASP A 116 -25.51 -6.08 -2.20
C ASP A 116 -25.05 -4.65 -1.89
N GLU A 117 -25.07 -3.78 -2.91
CA GLU A 117 -25.15 -2.29 -2.95
C GLU A 117 -24.40 -1.41 -1.91
N ALA A 118 -23.75 -1.99 -0.91
CA ALA A 118 -23.09 -1.30 0.17
C ALA A 118 -21.73 -0.82 -0.27
N ILE A 119 -21.44 0.46 -0.01
CA ILE A 119 -20.11 1.01 -0.19
C ILE A 119 -19.20 0.36 0.86
N TRP A 120 -18.09 -0.22 0.42
CA TRP A 120 -17.09 -0.76 1.34
C TRP A 120 -16.51 0.39 2.16
N GLU A 121 -16.41 0.25 3.48
CA GLU A 121 -15.78 1.22 4.37
C GLU A 121 -14.74 0.52 5.25
N TYR A 122 -13.62 1.20 5.52
CA TYR A 122 -12.63 0.68 6.45
C TYR A 122 -13.25 0.54 7.85
N PRO A 123 -13.00 -0.55 8.60
CA PRO A 123 -13.51 -0.72 9.95
C PRO A 123 -13.03 0.41 10.87
N ARG A 124 -13.88 1.41 11.08
CA ARG A 124 -13.62 2.52 11.98
C ARG A 124 -14.18 2.20 13.36
N LEU A 125 -13.44 2.58 14.38
CA LEU A 125 -13.94 2.59 15.74
C LEU A 125 -14.93 3.75 15.83
N ASN A 126 -16.23 3.46 15.73
CA ASN A 126 -17.33 4.44 15.91
C ASN A 126 -17.41 4.89 17.37
N TRP A 127 -16.34 5.51 17.88
CA TRP A 127 -16.25 6.00 19.24
C TRP A 127 -16.80 7.41 19.32
N SER A 128 -17.58 7.68 20.36
CA SER A 128 -17.92 9.05 20.72
C SER A 128 -16.66 9.83 21.09
N GLU A 129 -16.67 11.15 20.87
CA GLU A 129 -15.55 12.04 21.23
C GLU A 129 -15.10 11.86 22.68
N ARG A 130 -16.06 11.66 23.59
CA ARG A 130 -15.78 11.38 25.00
C ARG A 130 -15.00 10.09 25.19
N LYS A 131 -15.38 9.00 24.50
CA LYS A 131 -14.71 7.70 24.60
C LYS A 131 -13.30 7.79 24.00
N ALA A 132 -13.14 8.45 22.86
CA ALA A 132 -11.84 8.69 22.25
C ALA A 132 -10.92 9.53 23.16
N GLY A 133 -11.47 10.59 23.78
CA GLY A 133 -10.76 11.43 24.75
C GLY A 133 -10.27 10.64 25.97
N LEU A 134 -11.14 9.80 26.55
CA LEU A 134 -10.77 8.95 27.68
C LEU A 134 -9.64 7.97 27.33
N TRP A 135 -9.67 7.36 26.14
CA TRP A 135 -8.60 6.48 25.67
C TRP A 135 -7.29 7.22 25.46
N ARG A 136 -7.35 8.43 24.88
CA ARG A 136 -6.16 9.27 24.68
C ARG A 136 -5.55 9.68 26.02
N SER A 137 -6.34 10.21 26.95
CA SER A 137 -5.86 10.58 28.29
C SER A 137 -5.40 9.36 29.08
N GLY A 138 -6.08 8.22 28.94
CA GLY A 138 -5.68 6.96 29.57
C GLY A 138 -4.31 6.48 29.09
N LEU A 139 -4.00 6.60 27.80
CA LEU A 139 -2.66 6.30 27.29
C LEU A 139 -1.63 7.34 27.72
N GLU A 140 -1.98 8.62 27.67
CA GLU A 140 -1.08 9.73 27.99
C GLU A 140 -0.63 9.72 29.46
N PHE A 141 -1.53 9.42 30.40
CA PHE A 141 -1.21 9.39 31.82
C PHE A 141 -0.97 7.98 32.37
N GLY A 142 -1.66 6.97 31.83
CA GLY A 142 -1.57 5.60 32.31
C GLY A 142 -0.22 4.95 32.06
N LEU A 143 0.38 5.14 30.87
CA LEU A 143 1.70 4.58 30.55
C LEU A 143 2.81 5.13 31.48
N PRO A 144 2.94 6.45 31.67
CA PRO A 144 3.89 7.01 32.64
C PRO A 144 3.66 6.50 34.05
N LEU A 145 2.39 6.38 34.48
CA LEU A 145 2.06 5.89 35.81
C LEU A 145 2.47 4.41 35.98
N CYS A 146 2.20 3.56 34.99
CA CYS A 146 2.63 2.16 35.00
C CYS A 146 4.17 2.04 35.02
N ALA A 147 4.87 2.88 34.26
CA ALA A 147 6.33 2.91 34.27
C ALA A 147 6.89 3.36 35.63
N ALA A 148 6.32 4.41 36.22
CA ALA A 148 6.71 4.89 37.55
C ALA A 148 6.44 3.83 38.64
N PHE A 149 5.28 3.16 38.58
CA PHE A 149 4.95 2.07 39.49
C PHE A 149 5.93 0.90 39.35
N MET A 150 6.22 0.44 38.13
CA MET A 150 7.22 -0.60 37.91
C MET A 150 8.61 -0.19 38.43
N GLY A 151 9.07 1.03 38.12
CA GLY A 151 10.33 1.54 38.65
C GLY A 151 10.38 1.56 40.17
N PHE A 152 9.29 2.00 40.81
CA PHE A 152 9.17 1.99 42.28
C PHE A 152 9.21 0.58 42.87
N THR A 153 8.48 -0.38 42.28
CA THR A 153 8.52 -1.78 42.74
C THR A 153 9.91 -2.40 42.64
N VAL A 154 10.66 -2.09 41.58
CA VAL A 154 12.05 -2.54 41.42
C VAL A 154 12.96 -1.92 42.49
N LEU A 155 12.79 -0.64 42.81
CA LEU A 155 13.54 0.03 43.88
C LEU A 155 13.27 -0.58 45.26
N LEU A 156 12.01 -0.89 45.57
CA LEU A 156 11.64 -1.59 46.80
C LEU A 156 12.26 -2.99 46.87
N TYR A 157 12.16 -3.76 45.79
CA TYR A 157 12.75 -5.10 45.73
C TYR A 157 14.27 -5.07 45.92
N ARG A 158 14.96 -4.12 45.29
CA ARG A 158 16.42 -3.93 45.45
C ARG A 158 16.82 -3.52 46.87
N ARG A 159 15.94 -2.86 47.62
CA ARG A 159 16.20 -2.44 49.00
C ARG A 159 15.95 -3.55 50.03
N LEU A 160 15.07 -4.49 49.71
CA LEU A 160 14.70 -5.62 50.58
C LEU A 160 15.62 -6.84 50.42
N ARG A 161 16.50 -6.84 49.40
CA ARG A 161 17.51 -7.86 49.14
C ARG A 161 18.90 -7.34 49.49
#